data_AF-A0A248LEH1-F1
#
_entry.id   AF-A0A248LEH1-F1
#
_cell.length_a   1.000
_cell.length_b   1.000
_cell.length_c   1.000
_cell.angle_alpha   90.00
_cell.angle_beta   90.00
_cell.angle_gamma   90.00
#
_symmetry.space_group_name_H-M   'P 1'
#
loop_
_entity.id
_entity.type
_entity.pdbx_description
1 polymer ?
#
loop_
_entity_poly.entity_id
_entity_poly.type
_entity_poly.pdbx_seq_one_letter_code
_entity_poly.pdbx_strand_id
1 'polypeptide(L)'
;MPLPAGPSTKARSTSRRHRRWLTSCRPPRSDAGGLLPVPGQSGSRAMMLLAKAGLGALAVLLIAWLSKSRHYYLAGLVPLFPTFALIAHAVVGGERGAAALKATALFGLAALVPYAGYLLAVWLLAGRLSLLPVLLAATVVWLVLAWCLVAGWSRLMA
;
A
#
# COMPACT_ATOMS: atom_id res chain seq x y z
N MET A 1 29.21 56.08 -22.27
CA MET A 1 29.45 54.92 -23.16
C MET A 1 29.30 53.63 -22.35
N PRO A 2 28.74 52.56 -22.91
CA PRO A 2 27.94 51.57 -22.18
C PRO A 2 28.60 50.17 -22.03
N LEU A 3 28.16 49.45 -20.99
CA LEU A 3 27.90 47.99 -20.93
C LEU A 3 29.11 47.01 -20.79
N PRO A 4 28.90 45.72 -20.42
CA PRO A 4 28.65 45.28 -19.04
C PRO A 4 29.43 44.00 -18.67
N ALA A 5 29.72 43.77 -17.39
CA ALA A 5 30.16 42.45 -16.92
C ALA A 5 28.97 41.48 -16.91
N GLY A 6 28.95 40.55 -17.88
CA GLY A 6 27.89 39.56 -18.06
C GLY A 6 27.87 38.50 -16.93
N PRO A 7 26.68 38.08 -16.45
CA PRO A 7 26.60 37.02 -15.46
C PRO A 7 26.44 35.63 -16.08
N SER A 8 27.06 34.66 -15.40
CA SER A 8 26.55 33.32 -15.15
C SER A 8 26.60 32.28 -16.29
N THR A 9 27.77 31.67 -16.46
CA THR A 9 28.01 30.45 -17.25
C THR A 9 27.56 29.14 -16.57
N LYS A 10 26.89 29.17 -15.40
CA LYS A 10 26.41 27.95 -14.71
C LYS A 10 25.02 27.46 -15.15
N ALA A 11 24.19 28.30 -15.76
CA ALA A 11 22.81 27.93 -16.12
C ALA A 11 22.68 27.01 -17.35
N ARG A 12 23.74 26.82 -18.14
CA ARG A 12 23.67 26.12 -19.44
C ARG A 12 23.99 24.62 -19.38
N SER A 13 24.54 24.15 -18.25
CA SER A 13 25.02 22.77 -18.07
C SER A 13 23.92 21.80 -17.60
N THR A 14 22.96 22.28 -16.82
CA THR A 14 21.91 21.46 -16.20
C THR A 14 20.80 21.06 -17.18
N SER A 15 20.49 21.88 -18.19
CA SER A 15 19.42 21.55 -19.17
C SER A 15 19.81 20.45 -20.16
N ARG A 16 21.11 20.33 -20.50
CA ARG A 16 21.59 19.28 -21.41
C ARG A 16 21.54 17.88 -20.80
N ARG A 17 21.76 17.77 -19.47
CA ARG A 17 21.62 16.49 -18.76
C ARG A 17 20.17 16.00 -18.74
N HIS A 18 19.21 16.91 -18.51
CA HIS A 18 17.79 16.55 -18.48
C HIS A 18 17.27 16.02 -19.82
N ARG A 19 17.68 16.59 -20.96
CA ARG A 19 17.31 16.05 -22.29
C ARG A 19 17.88 14.66 -22.55
N ARG A 20 19.07 14.36 -22.03
CA ARG A 20 19.74 13.06 -22.25
C ARG A 20 19.08 11.93 -21.45
N TRP A 21 18.51 12.22 -20.28
CA TRP A 21 17.69 11.27 -19.52
C TRP A 21 16.39 10.90 -20.25
N LEU A 22 15.70 11.88 -20.84
CA LEU A 22 14.46 11.63 -21.60
C LEU A 22 14.68 10.73 -22.82
N THR A 23 15.85 10.80 -23.46
CA THR A 23 16.21 9.90 -24.58
C THR A 23 16.69 8.52 -24.13
N SER A 24 17.08 8.36 -22.85
CA SER A 24 17.54 7.09 -22.29
C SER A 24 16.38 6.21 -21.79
N CYS A 25 15.20 6.79 -21.59
CA CYS A 25 13.95 6.04 -21.36
C CYS A 25 13.43 5.46 -22.68
N ARG A 26 14.26 4.70 -23.40
CA ARG A 26 13.75 3.78 -24.42
C ARG A 26 13.16 2.58 -23.69
N PRO A 27 11.87 2.25 -23.86
CA PRO A 27 11.35 0.99 -23.34
C PRO A 27 12.13 -0.17 -23.95
N PRO A 28 12.36 -1.27 -23.20
CA PRO A 28 12.99 -2.45 -23.74
C PRO A 28 12.22 -2.93 -24.97
N ARG A 29 12.96 -3.20 -26.04
CA ARG A 29 12.46 -3.69 -27.32
C ARG A 29 11.77 -5.04 -27.06
N SER A 30 10.44 -5.03 -27.10
CA SER A 30 9.63 -6.26 -27.12
C SER A 30 9.84 -6.94 -28.45
N ASP A 31 10.89 -7.75 -28.55
CA ASP A 31 11.13 -8.60 -29.70
C ASP A 31 10.15 -9.78 -29.66
N ALA A 32 9.23 -9.69 -30.61
CA ALA A 32 8.23 -10.64 -31.08
C ALA A 32 8.51 -12.13 -30.83
N GLY A 33 7.63 -12.74 -30.01
CA GLY A 33 7.19 -14.12 -30.14
C GLY A 33 5.66 -14.10 -30.11
N GLY A 34 5.03 -14.41 -31.24
CA GLY A 34 3.63 -14.09 -31.52
C GLY A 34 2.62 -14.74 -30.58
N LEU A 35 1.70 -13.93 -30.06
CA LEU A 35 0.32 -14.33 -29.76
C LEU A 35 -0.52 -13.04 -29.71
N LEU A 36 -1.31 -12.84 -30.77
CA LEU A 36 -2.48 -11.95 -30.92
C LEU A 36 -2.51 -10.60 -30.16
N PRO A 37 -2.62 -9.46 -30.87
CA PRO A 37 -2.92 -8.19 -30.22
C PRO A 37 -4.39 -8.21 -29.78
N VAL A 38 -4.65 -8.41 -28.49
CA VAL A 38 -5.99 -8.18 -27.91
C VAL A 38 -6.24 -6.66 -27.89
N PRO A 39 -7.11 -6.11 -28.75
CA PRO A 39 -7.39 -4.69 -28.77
C PRO A 39 -8.48 -4.43 -27.73
N GLY A 40 -8.14 -3.87 -26.56
CA GLY A 40 -9.16 -3.47 -25.58
C GLY A 40 -8.75 -3.32 -24.12
N GLN A 41 -7.52 -3.64 -23.71
CA GLN A 41 -7.19 -3.64 -22.26
C GLN A 41 -6.79 -2.29 -21.64
N SER A 42 -6.68 -1.20 -22.41
CA SER A 42 -6.26 0.11 -21.86
C SER A 42 -7.39 0.81 -21.08
N GLY A 43 -8.63 0.76 -21.58
CA GLY A 43 -9.80 1.37 -20.93
C GLY A 43 -10.27 0.64 -19.66
N SER A 44 -10.24 -0.69 -19.67
CA SER A 44 -10.68 -1.53 -18.54
C SER A 44 -9.71 -1.47 -17.36
N ARG A 45 -8.40 -1.28 -17.61
CA ARG A 45 -7.40 -1.14 -16.55
C ARG A 45 -7.57 0.17 -15.80
N ALA A 46 -7.80 1.28 -16.51
CA ALA A 46 -8.10 2.57 -15.87
C ALA A 46 -9.38 2.51 -15.03
N MET A 47 -10.48 1.96 -15.57
CA MET A 47 -11.73 1.78 -14.82
C MET A 47 -11.57 0.85 -13.61
N MET A 48 -10.81 -0.25 -13.75
CA MET A 48 -10.56 -1.18 -12.65
C MET A 48 -9.68 -0.56 -11.54
N LEU A 49 -8.68 0.24 -11.91
CA LEU A 49 -7.85 0.98 -10.95
C LEU A 49 -8.66 2.07 -10.25
N LEU A 50 -9.50 2.80 -10.98
CA LEU A 50 -10.41 3.81 -10.41
C LEU A 50 -11.45 3.18 -9.47
N ALA A 51 -12.00 2.00 -9.80
CA ALA A 51 -12.93 1.29 -8.93
C ALA A 51 -12.25 0.79 -7.63
N LYS A 52 -11.03 0.24 -7.73
CA LYS A 52 -10.22 -0.14 -6.56
C LYS A 52 -9.85 1.07 -5.69
N ALA A 53 -9.45 2.18 -6.31
CA ALA A 53 -9.16 3.43 -5.61
C ALA A 53 -10.42 4.01 -4.96
N GLY A 54 -11.56 3.94 -5.64
CA GLY A 54 -12.87 4.35 -5.14
C GLY A 54 -13.31 3.56 -3.91
N LEU A 55 -13.06 2.24 -3.86
CA LEU A 55 -13.33 1.41 -2.69
C LEU A 55 -12.51 1.85 -1.47
N GLY A 56 -11.22 2.15 -1.65
CA GLY A 56 -10.37 2.69 -0.57
C GLY A 56 -10.84 4.07 -0.10
N ALA A 57 -11.17 4.96 -1.04
CA ALA A 57 -11.69 6.29 -0.73
C ALA A 57 -13.05 6.23 -0.01
N LEU A 58 -13.95 5.33 -0.42
CA LEU A 58 -15.23 5.10 0.22
C LEU A 58 -15.04 4.60 1.66
N ALA A 59 -14.11 3.66 1.90
CA ALA A 59 -13.81 3.17 3.23
C ALA A 59 -13.29 4.31 4.15
N VAL A 60 -12.39 5.16 3.66
CA VAL A 60 -11.90 6.32 4.41
C VAL A 60 -13.02 7.33 4.70
N LEU A 61 -13.90 7.59 3.72
CA LEU A 61 -15.04 8.48 3.89
C LEU A 61 -16.03 7.92 4.92
N LEU A 62 -16.25 6.61 4.90
CA LEU A 62 -17.12 5.92 5.86
C LEU A 62 -16.55 5.97 7.27
N ILE A 63 -15.23 5.81 7.44
CA ILE A 63 -14.53 6.00 8.73
C ILE A 63 -14.71 7.45 9.23
N ALA A 64 -14.52 8.44 8.35
CA ALA A 64 -14.67 9.85 8.70
C ALA A 64 -16.11 10.22 9.09
N TRP A 65 -17.09 9.62 8.42
CA TRP A 65 -18.51 9.85 8.71
C TRP A 65 -18.99 9.14 9.99
N LEU A 66 -18.55 7.89 10.21
CA LEU A 66 -18.83 7.15 11.45
C LEU A 66 -18.12 7.76 12.67
N SER A 67 -16.93 8.32 12.49
CA SER A 67 -16.22 9.10 13.51
C SER A 67 -16.89 10.44 13.86
N LYS A 68 -18.09 10.72 13.35
CA LYS A 68 -18.91 11.85 13.81
C LYS A 68 -20.17 11.40 14.54
N SER A 69 -20.41 10.08 14.60
CA SER A 69 -21.62 9.43 15.09
C SER A 69 -21.43 8.85 16.49
N ARG A 70 -22.51 8.55 17.22
CA ARG A 70 -22.46 7.92 18.56
C ARG A 70 -21.78 6.52 18.62
N HIS A 71 -21.45 5.95 17.46
CA HIS A 71 -20.85 4.62 17.29
C HIS A 71 -19.37 4.70 16.84
N TYR A 72 -18.56 5.55 17.47
CA TYR A 72 -17.12 5.72 17.14
C TYR A 72 -16.34 4.40 17.10
N TYR A 73 -16.72 3.40 17.90
CA TYR A 73 -16.13 2.07 17.91
C TYR A 73 -16.30 1.30 16.59
N LEU A 74 -17.36 1.57 15.82
CA LEU A 74 -17.55 0.98 14.49
C LEU A 74 -16.51 1.49 13.49
N ALA A 75 -15.95 2.69 13.67
CA ALA A 75 -14.90 3.22 12.81
C ALA A 75 -13.63 2.34 12.84
N GLY A 76 -13.38 1.62 13.94
CA GLY A 76 -12.29 0.66 14.07
C GLY A 76 -12.52 -0.66 13.31
N LEU A 77 -13.78 -1.03 13.06
CA LEU A 77 -14.17 -2.24 12.31
C LEU A 77 -14.15 -2.05 10.78
N VAL A 78 -14.33 -0.81 10.29
CA VAL A 78 -14.28 -0.51 8.85
C VAL A 78 -12.95 -0.89 8.18
N PRO A 79 -11.76 -0.67 8.74
CA PRO A 79 -10.52 -1.12 8.11
C PRO A 79 -10.35 -2.64 8.08
N LEU A 80 -11.10 -3.38 8.92
CA LEU A 80 -11.20 -4.84 8.82
C LEU A 80 -12.07 -5.28 7.64
N PHE A 81 -12.76 -4.35 6.97
CA PHE A 81 -13.66 -4.68 5.87
C PHE A 81 -12.88 -5.44 4.79
N PRO A 82 -13.28 -6.69 4.50
CA PRO A 82 -12.38 -7.72 4.03
C PRO A 82 -12.02 -7.57 2.55
N THR A 83 -12.27 -6.45 1.88
CA THR A 83 -12.01 -6.30 0.45
C THR A 83 -10.55 -6.61 0.08
N PHE A 84 -9.59 -6.17 0.89
CA PHE A 84 -8.17 -6.53 0.69
C PHE A 84 -7.90 -8.02 0.93
N ALA A 85 -8.51 -8.60 1.98
CA ALA A 85 -8.42 -10.02 2.25
C ALA A 85 -9.04 -10.85 1.10
N LEU A 86 -10.22 -10.46 0.62
CA LEU A 86 -10.97 -11.07 -0.46
C LEU A 86 -10.14 -11.09 -1.76
N ILE A 87 -9.46 -9.99 -2.09
CA ILE A 87 -8.57 -9.92 -3.25
C ILE A 87 -7.38 -10.88 -3.07
N ALA A 88 -6.73 -10.88 -1.91
CA ALA A 88 -5.61 -11.78 -1.64
C ALA A 88 -6.01 -13.26 -1.74
N HIS A 89 -7.19 -13.62 -1.21
CA HIS A 89 -7.73 -14.98 -1.26
C HIS A 89 -8.13 -15.37 -2.68
N ALA A 90 -8.75 -14.46 -3.44
CA ALA A 90 -9.14 -14.70 -4.83
C ALA A 90 -7.91 -14.95 -5.73
N VAL A 91 -6.83 -14.18 -5.53
CA VAL A 91 -5.59 -14.36 -6.28
C VAL A 91 -4.89 -15.67 -5.90
N VAL A 92 -4.70 -15.93 -4.60
CA VAL A 92 -3.98 -17.15 -4.16
C VAL A 92 -4.78 -18.42 -4.44
N GLY A 93 -6.10 -18.39 -4.27
CA GLY A 93 -6.97 -19.52 -4.59
C GLY A 93 -6.97 -19.87 -6.08
N GLY A 94 -6.86 -18.87 -6.95
CA GLY A 94 -6.76 -19.05 -8.40
C GLY A 94 -5.40 -19.58 -8.87
N GLU A 95 -4.29 -19.15 -8.26
CA GLU A 95 -2.93 -19.51 -8.70
C GLU A 95 -2.36 -20.78 -8.05
N ARG A 96 -2.71 -21.08 -6.80
CA ARG A 96 -2.02 -22.11 -5.99
C ARG A 96 -2.92 -23.22 -5.44
N GLY A 97 -4.20 -23.20 -5.80
CA GLY A 97 -5.19 -24.21 -5.39
C GLY A 97 -5.64 -24.11 -3.92
N ALA A 98 -6.52 -25.04 -3.53
CA ALA A 98 -7.25 -24.97 -2.25
C ALA A 98 -6.35 -25.07 -0.99
N ALA A 99 -5.22 -25.78 -1.07
CA ALA A 99 -4.28 -25.90 0.06
C ALA A 99 -3.60 -24.56 0.38
N ALA A 100 -3.16 -23.83 -0.65
CA ALA A 100 -2.55 -22.51 -0.48
C ALA A 100 -3.57 -21.45 -0.05
N LEU A 101 -4.83 -21.58 -0.48
CA LEU A 101 -5.92 -20.73 0.00
C LEU A 101 -6.11 -20.87 1.51
N LYS A 102 -6.16 -22.10 2.02
CA LYS A 102 -6.29 -22.38 3.47
C LYS A 102 -5.10 -21.82 4.26
N ALA A 103 -3.87 -21.98 3.76
CA ALA A 103 -2.68 -21.41 4.39
C ALA A 103 -2.72 -19.87 4.42
N THR A 104 -3.21 -19.24 3.35
CA THR A 104 -3.36 -17.77 3.26
C THR A 104 -4.44 -17.26 4.20
N ALA A 105 -5.56 -17.99 4.34
CA ALA A 105 -6.60 -17.68 5.31
C ALA A 105 -6.09 -17.81 6.75
N LEU A 106 -5.32 -18.85 7.06
CA LEU A 106 -4.73 -19.04 8.38
C LEU A 106 -3.69 -17.95 8.70
N PHE A 107 -2.87 -17.56 7.73
CA PHE A 107 -1.96 -16.43 7.87
C PHE A 107 -2.72 -15.10 8.09
N GLY A 108 -3.82 -14.88 7.35
CA GLY A 108 -4.70 -13.73 7.53
C GLY A 108 -5.34 -13.70 8.92
N LEU A 109 -5.74 -14.85 9.46
CA LEU A 109 -6.23 -14.97 10.83
C LEU A 109 -5.12 -14.66 11.84
N ALA A 110 -3.90 -15.17 11.61
CA ALA A 110 -2.77 -14.90 12.47
C ALA A 110 -2.33 -13.42 12.42
N ALA A 111 -2.60 -12.71 11.31
CA ALA A 111 -2.39 -11.27 11.19
C ALA A 111 -3.33 -10.43 12.07
N LEU A 112 -4.36 -11.02 12.70
CA LEU A 112 -5.13 -10.34 13.76
C LEU A 112 -4.30 -10.13 15.04
N VAL A 113 -3.29 -10.97 15.30
CA VAL A 113 -2.42 -10.86 16.49
C VAL A 113 -1.67 -9.51 16.53
N PRO A 114 -0.94 -9.07 15.49
CA PRO A 114 -0.30 -7.76 15.51
C PRO A 114 -1.32 -6.63 15.63
N TYR A 115 -2.50 -6.74 15.01
CA TYR A 115 -3.57 -5.75 15.16
C TYR A 115 -4.10 -5.66 16.59
N ALA A 116 -4.32 -6.80 17.26
CA ALA A 116 -4.70 -6.84 18.67
C ALA A 116 -3.61 -6.21 19.56
N GLY A 117 -2.34 -6.49 19.27
CA GLY A 117 -1.22 -5.86 19.98
C GLY A 117 -1.15 -4.34 19.81
N TYR A 118 -1.44 -3.84 18.60
CA TYR A 118 -1.58 -2.40 18.35
C TYR A 118 -2.68 -1.78 19.23
N LEU A 119 -3.88 -2.37 19.23
CA LEU A 119 -5.01 -1.86 20.01
C LEU A 119 -4.73 -1.90 21.51
N LEU A 120 -4.09 -2.97 22.00
CA LEU A 120 -3.70 -3.08 23.40
C LEU A 120 -2.68 -2.00 23.78
N ALA A 121 -1.69 -1.73 22.92
CA ALA A 121 -0.72 -0.68 23.15
C ALA A 121 -1.38 0.70 23.19
N VAL A 122 -2.32 0.99 22.28
CA VAL A 122 -3.11 2.24 22.32
C VAL A 122 -3.91 2.33 23.62
N TRP A 123 -4.62 1.27 24.00
CA TRP A 123 -5.44 1.25 25.23
C TRP A 123 -4.62 1.49 26.50
N LEU A 124 -3.44 0.88 26.60
CA LEU A 124 -2.54 1.05 27.76
C LEU A 124 -1.89 2.44 27.81
N LEU A 125 -1.47 2.98 26.66
CA LEU A 125 -0.73 4.25 26.61
C LEU A 125 -1.63 5.49 26.53
N ALA A 126 -2.89 5.35 26.09
CA ALA A 126 -3.82 6.47 25.89
C ALA A 126 -4.07 7.29 27.17
N GLY A 127 -3.97 6.69 28.36
CA GLY A 127 -4.10 7.39 29.64
C GLY A 127 -2.80 8.02 30.18
N ARG A 128 -1.67 7.80 29.51
CA ARG A 128 -0.32 8.17 30.02
C ARG A 128 0.42 9.18 29.14
N LEU A 129 0.13 9.22 27.84
CA LEU A 129 0.88 9.99 26.84
C LEU A 129 -0.06 10.81 25.92
N SER A 130 0.49 11.80 25.22
CA SER A 130 -0.23 12.52 24.17
C SER A 130 -0.46 11.65 22.93
N LEU A 131 -1.42 12.02 22.06
CA LEU A 131 -1.89 11.18 20.95
C LEU A 131 -0.76 10.70 20.00
N LEU A 132 0.14 11.59 19.63
CA LEU A 132 1.21 11.28 18.66
C LEU A 132 2.18 10.19 19.17
N PRO A 133 2.77 10.28 20.38
CA PRO A 133 3.61 9.22 20.91
C PRO A 133 2.87 7.91 21.18
N VAL A 134 1.58 7.94 21.54
CA VAL A 134 0.75 6.72 21.66
C VAL A 134 0.70 5.98 20.33
N LEU A 135 0.39 6.69 19.24
CA LEU A 135 0.29 6.10 17.90
C LEU A 135 1.64 5.58 17.40
N LEU A 136 2.74 6.31 17.64
CA LEU A 136 4.07 5.87 17.27
C LEU A 136 4.47 4.60 18.04
N ALA A 137 4.30 4.59 19.36
CA ALA A 137 4.62 3.43 20.19
C ALA A 137 3.76 2.20 19.81
N ALA A 138 2.46 2.38 19.59
CA ALA A 138 1.58 1.31 19.13
C ALA A 138 1.99 0.78 17.74
N THR A 139 2.41 1.66 16.83
CA THR A 139 2.92 1.27 15.51
C THR A 139 4.20 0.45 15.63
N VAL A 140 5.11 0.80 16.55
CA VAL A 140 6.33 0.02 16.80
C VAL A 140 5.98 -1.38 17.33
N VAL A 141 5.06 -1.48 18.30
CA VAL A 141 4.58 -2.78 18.81
C VAL A 141 3.98 -3.63 17.69
N TRP A 142 3.17 -3.01 16.82
CA TRP A 142 2.59 -3.66 15.66
C TRP A 142 3.66 -4.18 14.70
N LEU A 143 4.67 -3.37 14.37
CA LEU A 143 5.77 -3.76 13.48
C LEU A 143 6.55 -4.95 14.03
N VAL A 144 6.85 -4.95 15.34
CA VAL A 144 7.56 -6.06 15.99
C VAL A 144 6.73 -7.34 15.92
N LEU A 145 5.45 -7.28 16.27
CA LEU A 145 4.57 -8.45 16.21
C LEU A 145 4.37 -8.96 14.78
N ALA A 146 4.21 -8.06 13.81
CA ALA A 146 4.09 -8.42 12.41
C ALA A 146 5.37 -9.08 11.89
N TRP A 147 6.53 -8.54 12.25
CA TRP A 147 7.83 -9.13 11.92
C TRP A 147 7.97 -10.52 12.53
N CYS A 148 7.68 -10.69 13.83
CA CYS A 148 7.71 -11.98 14.50
C CYS A 148 6.76 -12.99 13.86
N LEU A 149 5.55 -12.56 13.47
CA LEU A 149 4.59 -13.41 12.78
C LEU A 149 5.13 -13.88 11.43
N VAL A 150 5.65 -12.97 10.60
CA VAL A 150 6.22 -13.30 9.28
C VAL A 150 7.45 -14.20 9.43
N ALA A 151 8.34 -13.90 10.38
CA ALA A 151 9.54 -14.68 10.64
C ALA A 151 9.22 -16.08 11.22
N GLY A 152 8.20 -16.19 12.06
CA GLY A 152 7.72 -17.48 12.57
C GLY A 152 7.08 -18.30 11.46
N TRP A 153 6.24 -17.66 10.64
CA TRP A 153 5.59 -18.32 9.50
C TRP A 153 6.58 -18.77 8.44
N SER A 154 7.58 -17.95 8.11
CA SER A 154 8.61 -18.33 7.14
C SER A 154 9.48 -19.49 7.62
N ARG A 155 9.64 -19.67 8.93
CA ARG A 155 10.34 -20.84 9.50
C ARG A 155 9.48 -22.10 9.55
N LEU A 156 8.16 -21.96 9.67
CA LEU A 156 7.21 -23.09 9.70
C LEU A 156 6.87 -23.60 8.28
N MET A 157 6.96 -22.73 7.27
CA MET A 157 6.63 -23.02 5.86
C MET A 157 7.87 -23.13 4.95
N ALA A 158 9.08 -22.93 5.48
CA ALA A 158 10.34 -23.27 4.81
C ALA A 158 10.66 -24.75 5.06
#